data_AF-A0A1X0B716-F1
#
_entry.id   AF-A0A1X0B716-F1
#
_cell.length_a   1.000
_cell.length_b   1.000
_cell.length_c   1.000
_cell.angle_alpha   90.00
_cell.angle_beta   90.00
_cell.angle_gamma   90.00
#
_symmetry.space_group_name_H-M   'P 1'
#
loop_
_entity.id
_entity.type
_entity.pdbx_description
1 polymer ?
#
loop_
_entity_poly.entity_id
_entity_poly.type
_entity_poly.pdbx_seq_one_letter_code
_entity_poly.pdbx_strand_id
1 'polypeptide(L)'
;MPIYIGDAAASIYVGNDLQDAVYLGSDRIWPPISFPYVIENTNLTDAETPSEAAGVIVELAGGGGPGKAGAVMPSQNNVVAAGGDGGGGAATIGTAGLRFFIPIEDLGPLFSTIVGTPGTASSFVSGAVQLNAGAGTNSAGGTPTISGIGYGFSAPGSLGANTLGGAAGGGQGRTARTDSNKNVSYTPGTAGAASLFKSGGAYLSPDPVPEASKPSGGAGGGAAGRGYGAGGGGGSGQIQGTPVDGSGKVGGPGYLRVTFTDKRHYWGRFLAGSWSWTLPSWLRNGDKIRLTGLGGGRGGDKGGSTSGGAGGRAGAWNDVVLTVGVDVPVGGTLVGVVGTGGAINSGNGGNTTCTTVGFVALGATASNGGTATGGDNSGIHSYLDDDYIGGLGGLYGGDINLTDPVGGDGGPGSGGGGGGSIFFSGKDGGKGGDGRLFIHAYQV
;
A
#
# COMPACT_ATOMS: atom_id res chain seq x y z
N MET A 1 16.01 19.07 -27.62
CA MET A 1 16.82 19.76 -28.65
C MET A 1 17.10 18.78 -29.77
N PRO A 2 17.05 19.18 -31.05
CA PRO A 2 17.48 18.30 -32.15
C PRO A 2 18.96 17.92 -32.00
N ILE A 3 19.33 16.76 -32.50
CA ILE A 3 20.75 16.43 -32.72
C ILE A 3 21.22 17.25 -33.91
N TYR A 4 22.47 17.70 -33.89
CA TYR A 4 23.09 18.35 -35.04
C TYR A 4 24.22 17.48 -35.59
N ILE A 5 24.24 17.29 -36.91
CA ILE A 5 25.38 16.72 -37.64
C ILE A 5 25.97 17.84 -38.47
N GLY A 6 27.05 18.45 -37.98
CA GLY A 6 27.46 19.78 -38.42
C GLY A 6 26.41 20.82 -38.00
N ASP A 7 25.95 21.63 -38.95
CA ASP A 7 24.99 22.72 -38.69
C ASP A 7 23.52 22.29 -38.91
N ALA A 8 23.28 21.07 -39.41
CA ALA A 8 21.96 20.59 -39.78
C ALA A 8 21.31 19.79 -38.64
N ALA A 9 20.07 20.15 -38.30
CA ALA A 9 19.24 19.37 -37.39
C ALA A 9 18.93 18.00 -38.01
N ALA A 10 19.23 16.93 -37.28
CA ALA A 10 19.13 15.54 -37.69
C ALA A 10 18.22 14.75 -36.75
N SER A 11 17.49 13.81 -37.35
CA SER A 11 16.73 12.76 -36.66
C SER A 11 17.51 11.45 -36.73
N ILE A 12 17.50 10.67 -35.65
CA ILE A 12 18.13 9.34 -35.65
C ILE A 12 17.12 8.27 -36.04
N TYR A 13 17.54 7.40 -36.95
CA TYR A 13 16.80 6.24 -37.39
C TYR A 13 17.63 4.99 -37.14
N VAL A 14 16.99 3.90 -36.69
CA VAL A 14 17.56 2.55 -36.68
C VAL A 14 16.78 1.75 -37.71
N GLY A 15 17.41 1.47 -38.85
CA GLY A 15 16.67 1.03 -40.03
C GLY A 15 15.73 2.14 -40.53
N ASN A 16 14.43 1.85 -40.57
CA ASN A 16 13.40 2.82 -40.97
C ASN A 16 12.71 3.49 -39.77
N ASP A 17 12.99 3.04 -38.54
CA ASP A 17 12.26 3.47 -37.35
C ASP A 17 12.94 4.68 -36.71
N LEU A 18 12.19 5.79 -36.59
CA LEU A 18 12.62 7.00 -35.88
C LEU A 18 12.84 6.66 -34.40
N GLN A 19 13.94 7.14 -33.84
CA GLN A 19 14.29 6.91 -32.43
C GLN A 19 14.03 8.17 -31.59
N ASP A 20 13.24 8.00 -30.53
CA ASP A 20 12.94 9.08 -29.56
C ASP A 20 14.04 9.27 -28.50
N ALA A 21 14.97 8.31 -28.39
CA ALA A 21 16.11 8.37 -27.48
C ALA A 21 17.30 7.53 -28.01
N VAL A 22 18.51 7.86 -27.55
CA VAL A 22 19.74 7.10 -27.80
C VAL A 22 20.41 6.78 -26.47
N TYR A 23 20.89 5.56 -26.35
CA TYR A 23 21.59 5.06 -25.17
C TYR A 23 23.00 4.56 -25.54
N LEU A 24 23.96 4.76 -24.64
CA LEU A 24 25.26 4.09 -24.64
C LEU A 24 25.26 3.12 -23.46
N GLY A 25 25.15 1.82 -23.74
CA GLY A 25 24.86 0.85 -22.68
C GLY A 25 23.48 1.13 -22.05
N SER A 26 23.45 1.43 -20.76
CA SER A 26 22.24 1.83 -20.03
C SER A 26 22.00 3.35 -20.02
N ASP A 27 22.94 4.15 -20.54
CA ASP A 27 23.01 5.60 -20.29
C ASP A 27 22.36 6.41 -21.40
N ARG A 28 21.34 7.22 -21.08
CA ARG A 28 20.64 8.03 -22.09
C ARG A 28 21.46 9.26 -22.48
N ILE A 29 22.13 9.19 -23.62
CA ILE A 29 22.93 10.29 -24.18
C ILE A 29 22.09 11.31 -24.98
N TRP A 30 20.91 10.92 -25.47
CA TRP A 30 19.97 11.84 -26.11
C TRP A 30 18.50 11.40 -25.97
N PRO A 31 17.52 12.31 -25.85
CA PRO A 31 17.69 13.73 -25.54
C PRO A 31 18.35 13.94 -24.17
N PRO A 32 18.99 15.09 -23.92
CA PRO A 32 19.57 15.43 -22.62
C PRO A 32 18.57 15.19 -21.48
N ILE A 33 19.08 14.87 -20.29
CA ILE A 33 18.23 14.59 -19.13
C ILE A 33 17.51 15.89 -18.73
N SER A 34 16.18 15.83 -18.72
CA SER A 34 15.29 16.88 -18.22
C SER A 34 14.60 16.36 -16.97
N PHE A 35 14.60 17.13 -15.90
CA PHE A 35 13.93 16.75 -14.66
C PHE A 35 12.43 17.10 -14.67
N PRO A 36 11.55 16.26 -14.09
CA PRO A 36 11.85 14.97 -13.48
C PRO A 36 12.19 13.89 -14.53
N TYR A 37 13.26 13.13 -14.31
CA TYR A 37 13.66 12.01 -15.15
C TYR A 37 13.11 10.71 -14.55
N VAL A 38 12.10 10.14 -15.21
CA VAL A 38 11.36 8.96 -14.74
C VAL A 38 11.80 7.73 -15.51
N ILE A 39 12.15 6.68 -14.78
CA ILE A 39 12.39 5.32 -15.25
C ILE A 39 11.30 4.44 -14.61
N GLU A 40 10.49 3.77 -15.41
CA GLU A 40 9.39 2.93 -14.94
C GLU A 40 9.47 1.53 -15.56
N ASN A 41 9.27 0.50 -14.74
CA ASN A 41 9.27 -0.92 -15.09
C ASN A 41 10.39 -1.35 -16.07
N THR A 42 11.58 -0.78 -15.90
CA THR A 42 12.75 -1.03 -16.75
C THR A 42 13.90 -1.60 -15.90
N ASN A 43 14.50 -2.69 -16.39
CA ASN A 43 15.74 -3.22 -15.84
C ASN A 43 16.93 -2.44 -16.41
N LEU A 44 17.76 -1.88 -15.55
CA LEU A 44 19.00 -1.21 -15.91
C LEU A 44 20.13 -1.82 -15.08
N THR A 45 21.28 -2.00 -15.72
CA THR A 45 22.52 -2.44 -15.05
C THR A 45 23.54 -1.33 -15.21
N ASP A 46 24.10 -0.89 -14.09
CA ASP A 46 25.22 0.05 -14.00
C ASP A 46 25.04 1.32 -14.86
N ALA A 47 23.85 1.92 -14.79
CA ALA A 47 23.51 3.18 -15.45
C ALA A 47 24.07 4.38 -14.67
N GLU A 48 24.49 5.44 -15.36
CA GLU A 48 24.99 6.68 -14.76
C GLU A 48 23.92 7.40 -13.94
N THR A 49 24.25 7.67 -12.68
CA THR A 49 23.44 8.53 -11.81
C THR A 49 23.47 9.97 -12.33
N PRO A 50 22.34 10.60 -12.67
CA PRO A 50 22.31 11.92 -13.30
C PRO A 50 22.96 13.01 -12.43
N SER A 51 24.04 13.62 -12.92
CA SER A 51 24.88 14.56 -12.16
C SER A 51 24.18 15.88 -11.77
N GLU A 52 23.13 16.27 -12.50
CA GLU A 52 22.33 17.47 -12.22
C GLU A 52 21.13 17.19 -11.29
N ALA A 53 20.89 15.93 -10.89
CA ALA A 53 19.82 15.62 -9.95
C ALA A 53 20.17 16.08 -8.53
N ALA A 54 19.21 16.67 -7.82
CA ALA A 54 19.30 16.88 -6.37
C ALA A 54 19.16 15.56 -5.59
N GLY A 55 18.54 14.55 -6.20
CA GLY A 55 18.37 13.20 -5.66
C GLY A 55 17.31 12.40 -6.42
N VAL A 56 16.87 11.31 -5.81
CA VAL A 56 15.95 10.33 -6.42
C VAL A 56 14.80 9.94 -5.48
N ILE A 57 13.63 9.73 -6.07
CA ILE A 57 12.45 9.15 -5.42
C ILE A 57 12.30 7.74 -5.99
N VAL A 58 12.19 6.73 -5.13
CA VAL A 58 12.14 5.32 -5.55
C VAL A 58 10.89 4.66 -5.00
N GLU A 59 10.04 4.16 -5.91
CA GLU A 59 8.83 3.39 -5.62
C GLU A 59 9.01 1.96 -6.13
N LEU A 60 8.93 0.94 -5.26
CA LEU A 60 9.09 -0.48 -5.59
C LEU A 60 7.93 -1.30 -5.02
N ALA A 61 7.53 -2.34 -5.76
CA ALA A 61 6.79 -3.48 -5.23
C ALA A 61 7.40 -4.77 -5.78
N GLY A 62 7.64 -5.79 -4.96
CA GLY A 62 8.05 -7.10 -5.47
C GLY A 62 6.93 -7.79 -6.25
N GLY A 63 7.21 -8.96 -6.82
CA GLY A 63 6.19 -9.83 -7.41
C GLY A 63 5.38 -10.59 -6.35
N GLY A 64 4.08 -10.76 -6.61
CA GLY A 64 3.19 -11.48 -5.71
C GLY A 64 3.42 -12.99 -5.73
N GLY A 65 3.15 -13.64 -4.60
CA GLY A 65 3.27 -15.09 -4.46
C GLY A 65 2.15 -15.83 -5.19
N PRO A 66 2.40 -17.06 -5.67
CA PRO A 66 1.36 -17.92 -6.21
C PRO A 66 0.39 -18.38 -5.10
N GLY A 67 -0.89 -18.53 -5.46
CA GLY A 67 -1.84 -19.26 -4.63
C GLY A 67 -1.53 -20.76 -4.61
N LYS A 68 -1.98 -21.47 -3.57
CA LYS A 68 -1.86 -22.94 -3.49
C LYS A 68 -2.96 -23.61 -4.31
N ALA A 69 -2.71 -24.84 -4.72
CA ALA A 69 -3.75 -25.70 -5.28
C ALA A 69 -4.80 -26.07 -4.22
N GLY A 70 -6.03 -26.32 -4.66
CA GLY A 70 -7.06 -26.95 -3.83
C GLY A 70 -6.74 -28.42 -3.59
N ALA A 71 -7.33 -28.98 -2.52
CA ALA A 71 -7.21 -30.41 -2.26
C ALA A 71 -7.92 -31.22 -3.37
N VAL A 72 -7.38 -32.39 -3.70
CA VAL A 72 -8.01 -33.34 -4.64
C VAL A 72 -8.51 -34.54 -3.84
N MET A 73 -9.81 -34.82 -3.92
CA MET A 73 -10.45 -35.95 -3.24
C MET A 73 -11.07 -36.94 -4.24
N PRO A 74 -11.11 -38.24 -3.90
CA PRO A 74 -11.76 -39.25 -4.73
C PRO A 74 -13.28 -39.04 -4.84
N SER A 75 -13.90 -39.59 -5.87
CA SER A 75 -15.36 -39.51 -6.08
C SER A 75 -16.15 -40.44 -5.13
N GLN A 76 -16.27 -39.99 -3.88
CA GLN A 76 -16.91 -40.70 -2.77
C GLN A 76 -18.06 -39.88 -2.17
N ASN A 77 -18.87 -40.51 -1.32
CA ASN A 77 -19.95 -39.84 -0.60
C ASN A 77 -19.37 -39.05 0.58
N ASN A 78 -19.93 -37.88 0.90
CA ASN A 78 -19.59 -37.08 2.07
C ASN A 78 -18.09 -36.71 2.21
N VAL A 79 -17.38 -36.50 1.09
CA VAL A 79 -16.00 -35.98 1.11
C VAL A 79 -15.97 -34.47 0.94
N VAL A 80 -14.96 -33.84 1.55
CA VAL A 80 -14.70 -32.40 1.46
C VAL A 80 -13.32 -32.20 0.85
N ALA A 81 -13.27 -31.56 -0.32
CA ALA A 81 -12.05 -31.05 -0.92
C ALA A 81 -11.92 -29.57 -0.58
N ALA A 82 -11.00 -29.22 0.32
CA ALA A 82 -10.73 -27.83 0.69
C ALA A 82 -10.24 -27.00 -0.50
N GLY A 83 -10.63 -25.72 -0.52
CA GLY A 83 -9.98 -24.74 -1.38
C GLY A 83 -8.52 -24.52 -0.98
N GLY A 84 -7.69 -24.13 -1.95
CA GLY A 84 -6.30 -23.78 -1.73
C GLY A 84 -6.16 -22.36 -1.17
N ASP A 85 -5.09 -22.13 -0.42
CA ASP A 85 -4.78 -20.80 0.11
C ASP A 85 -4.49 -19.78 -0.98
N GLY A 86 -4.88 -18.54 -0.72
CA GLY A 86 -4.40 -17.39 -1.48
C GLY A 86 -2.89 -17.19 -1.34
N GLY A 87 -2.30 -16.57 -2.36
CA GLY A 87 -0.93 -16.11 -2.37
C GLY A 87 -0.75 -14.87 -1.48
N GLY A 88 0.42 -14.69 -0.89
CA GLY A 88 0.82 -13.48 -0.20
C GLY A 88 1.24 -12.42 -1.20
N GLY A 89 0.88 -11.17 -0.93
CA GLY A 89 1.37 -10.06 -1.74
C GLY A 89 2.81 -9.69 -1.40
N ALA A 90 3.47 -9.02 -2.33
CA ALA A 90 4.84 -8.56 -2.15
C ALA A 90 4.98 -7.43 -1.13
N ALA A 91 6.19 -7.25 -0.61
CA ALA A 91 6.58 -6.02 0.06
C ALA A 91 6.64 -4.85 -0.92
N THR A 92 6.60 -3.64 -0.36
CA THR A 92 6.70 -2.39 -1.10
C THR A 92 7.63 -1.41 -0.38
N ILE A 93 8.22 -0.49 -1.16
CA ILE A 93 9.16 0.53 -0.69
C ILE A 93 8.83 1.83 -1.41
N GLY A 94 8.70 2.95 -0.70
CA GLY A 94 8.44 4.26 -1.33
C GLY A 94 7.00 4.52 -1.75
N THR A 95 6.05 3.69 -1.34
CA THR A 95 4.68 3.68 -1.89
C THR A 95 3.70 4.43 -0.99
N ALA A 96 2.44 4.66 -1.43
CA ALA A 96 1.45 5.54 -0.81
C ALA A 96 1.57 5.74 0.73
N GLY A 97 1.71 7.00 1.15
CA GLY A 97 1.97 7.42 2.53
C GLY A 97 3.41 7.22 3.05
N LEU A 98 4.31 6.65 2.24
CA LEU A 98 5.70 6.31 2.58
C LEU A 98 6.69 6.48 1.41
N ARG A 99 6.47 7.47 0.54
CA ARG A 99 7.52 7.96 -0.37
C ARG A 99 8.75 8.41 0.42
N PHE A 100 9.93 8.33 -0.19
CA PHE A 100 11.13 8.96 0.37
C PHE A 100 12.06 9.44 -0.73
N PHE A 101 12.84 10.45 -0.37
CA PHE A 101 13.87 11.06 -1.19
C PHE A 101 15.22 10.54 -0.72
N ILE A 102 16.06 10.11 -1.66
CA ILE A 102 17.47 9.79 -1.41
C ILE A 102 18.27 10.93 -2.06
N PRO A 103 18.94 11.79 -1.28
CA PRO A 103 19.78 12.85 -1.81
C PRO A 103 20.88 12.31 -2.73
N ILE A 104 21.27 13.09 -3.74
CA ILE A 104 22.30 12.70 -4.71
C ILE A 104 23.64 12.38 -4.02
N GLU A 105 23.94 13.05 -2.90
CA GLU A 105 25.14 12.83 -2.10
C GLU A 105 25.20 11.46 -1.38
N ASP A 106 24.07 10.75 -1.24
CA ASP A 106 24.01 9.40 -0.66
C ASP A 106 24.11 8.29 -1.74
N LEU A 107 24.06 8.65 -3.02
CA LEU A 107 24.10 7.72 -4.16
C LEU A 107 25.52 7.45 -4.65
N GLY A 108 25.69 6.32 -5.35
CA GLY A 108 26.91 6.06 -6.13
C GLY A 108 26.88 6.74 -7.50
N PRO A 109 28.01 6.78 -8.22
CA PRO A 109 28.06 7.31 -9.59
C PRO A 109 27.24 6.48 -10.59
N LEU A 110 26.94 5.22 -10.24
CA LEU A 110 26.11 4.30 -11.02
C LEU A 110 24.93 3.80 -10.19
N PHE A 111 23.87 3.38 -10.86
CA PHE A 111 22.71 2.71 -10.27
C PHE A 111 22.23 1.52 -11.12
N SER A 112 21.55 0.58 -10.49
CA SER A 112 20.90 -0.57 -11.15
C SER A 112 19.46 -0.72 -10.67
N THR A 113 18.59 -1.20 -11.55
CA THR A 113 17.16 -1.45 -11.29
C THR A 113 16.76 -2.86 -11.72
N ILE A 114 15.97 -3.54 -10.87
CA ILE A 114 15.37 -4.84 -11.20
C ILE A 114 13.87 -4.78 -10.93
N VAL A 115 13.08 -5.14 -11.95
CA VAL A 115 11.64 -5.34 -11.85
C VAL A 115 11.36 -6.81 -11.54
N GLY A 116 10.69 -7.08 -10.42
CA GLY A 116 10.29 -8.42 -10.05
C GLY A 116 9.26 -9.01 -11.01
N THR A 117 9.42 -10.27 -11.36
CA THR A 117 8.34 -11.13 -11.88
C THR A 117 7.59 -11.78 -10.71
N PRO A 118 6.41 -12.41 -10.89
CA PRO A 118 5.68 -13.06 -9.80
C PRO A 118 6.57 -14.02 -8.98
N GLY A 119 6.55 -13.88 -7.65
CA GLY A 119 7.43 -14.62 -6.74
C GLY A 119 8.90 -14.16 -6.69
N THR A 120 9.29 -13.09 -7.38
CA THR A 120 10.65 -12.50 -7.33
C THR A 120 10.64 -11.01 -6.96
N ALA A 121 11.72 -10.51 -6.38
CA ALA A 121 11.76 -9.19 -5.76
C ALA A 121 12.08 -8.08 -6.78
N SER A 122 11.70 -6.83 -6.46
CA SER A 122 12.11 -5.64 -7.20
C SER A 122 13.14 -4.85 -6.41
N SER A 123 14.18 -4.32 -7.06
CA SER A 123 15.26 -3.61 -6.36
C SER A 123 15.77 -2.36 -7.07
N PHE A 124 16.34 -1.46 -6.28
CA PHE A 124 17.16 -0.33 -6.70
C PHE A 124 18.46 -0.37 -5.90
N VAL A 125 19.60 -0.23 -6.57
CA VAL A 125 20.93 -0.21 -5.94
C VAL A 125 21.73 0.94 -6.50
N SER A 126 22.38 1.73 -5.66
CA SER A 126 23.36 2.75 -6.07
C SER A 126 24.36 3.02 -4.94
N GLY A 127 25.64 2.77 -5.21
CA GLY A 127 26.69 2.90 -4.19
C GLY A 127 26.41 2.02 -2.97
N ALA A 128 26.31 2.64 -1.79
CA ALA A 128 25.96 1.95 -0.54
C ALA A 128 24.45 1.71 -0.36
N VAL A 129 23.60 2.43 -1.10
CA VAL A 129 22.15 2.36 -0.98
C VAL A 129 21.62 1.12 -1.69
N GLN A 130 20.89 0.28 -0.95
CA GLN A 130 20.19 -0.88 -1.52
C GLN A 130 18.75 -0.90 -1.00
N LEU A 131 17.81 -0.92 -1.93
CA LEU A 131 16.38 -1.03 -1.71
C LEU A 131 15.90 -2.32 -2.36
N ASN A 132 15.25 -3.20 -1.60
CA ASN A 132 14.75 -4.46 -2.11
C ASN A 132 13.34 -4.74 -1.58
N ALA A 133 12.35 -4.64 -2.45
CA ALA A 133 10.97 -4.99 -2.18
C ALA A 133 10.77 -6.49 -2.40
N GLY A 134 10.92 -7.26 -1.32
CA GLY A 134 10.83 -8.72 -1.34
C GLY A 134 9.50 -9.26 -1.88
N ALA A 135 9.55 -10.39 -2.57
CA ALA A 135 8.39 -11.06 -3.14
C ALA A 135 7.48 -11.70 -2.09
N GLY A 136 6.20 -11.83 -2.42
CA GLY A 136 5.30 -12.74 -1.69
C GLY A 136 5.64 -14.20 -2.00
N THR A 137 5.48 -15.10 -1.02
CA THR A 137 5.80 -16.53 -1.20
C THR A 137 4.73 -17.43 -0.58
N ASN A 138 4.10 -18.30 -1.39
CA ASN A 138 2.91 -19.04 -0.98
C ASN A 138 1.94 -18.09 -0.28
N SER A 139 1.49 -18.35 0.95
CA SER A 139 0.58 -17.48 1.72
C SER A 139 1.28 -16.40 2.58
N ALA A 140 2.60 -16.26 2.50
CA ALA A 140 3.38 -15.29 3.26
C ALA A 140 3.61 -14.01 2.45
N GLY A 141 3.42 -12.86 3.11
CA GLY A 141 3.76 -11.55 2.53
C GLY A 141 5.27 -11.38 2.35
N GLY A 142 5.67 -10.55 1.38
CA GLY A 142 7.06 -10.19 1.20
C GLY A 142 7.59 -9.29 2.32
N THR A 143 8.93 -9.22 2.45
CA THR A 143 9.63 -8.36 3.43
C THR A 143 10.49 -7.35 2.70
N PRO A 144 10.39 -6.03 2.99
CA PRO A 144 11.30 -5.04 2.43
C PRO A 144 12.64 -5.05 3.17
N THR A 145 13.75 -4.82 2.46
CA THR A 145 15.05 -4.51 3.07
C THR A 145 15.61 -3.21 2.51
N ILE A 146 16.09 -2.34 3.41
CA ILE A 146 16.68 -1.04 3.10
C ILE A 146 18.04 -0.98 3.79
N SER A 147 19.10 -0.63 3.05
CA SER A 147 20.44 -0.39 3.58
C SER A 147 21.07 0.83 2.92
N GLY A 148 22.14 1.36 3.52
CA GLY A 148 22.88 2.53 3.03
C GLY A 148 22.26 3.90 3.35
N ILE A 149 21.06 3.95 3.95
CA ILE A 149 20.40 5.21 4.32
C ILE A 149 20.34 5.32 5.86
N GLY A 150 20.95 6.36 6.41
CA GLY A 150 21.07 6.58 7.87
C GLY A 150 19.97 7.44 8.51
N TYR A 151 19.17 8.14 7.70
CA TYR A 151 18.10 9.01 8.22
C TYR A 151 16.92 8.20 8.75
N GLY A 152 16.47 8.55 9.95
CA GLY A 152 15.55 7.73 10.75
C GLY A 152 14.17 7.54 10.12
N PHE A 153 14.03 6.47 9.34
CA PHE A 153 12.72 5.90 9.06
C PHE A 153 12.08 5.47 10.38
N SER A 154 10.83 5.88 10.62
CA SER A 154 9.90 4.95 11.25
C SER A 154 9.82 3.77 10.28
N ALA A 155 10.48 2.66 10.60
CA ALA A 155 10.58 1.52 9.69
C ALA A 155 9.19 1.16 9.14
N PRO A 156 9.08 0.65 7.89
CA PRO A 156 7.92 -0.13 7.52
C PRO A 156 7.90 -1.32 8.47
N GLY A 157 7.10 -1.20 9.54
CA GLY A 157 6.85 -2.33 10.42
C GLY A 157 6.35 -3.47 9.55
N SER A 158 6.78 -4.69 9.85
CA SER A 158 6.11 -5.87 9.34
C SER A 158 4.69 -5.86 9.92
N LEU A 159 3.78 -5.24 9.18
CA LEU A 159 2.37 -5.21 9.49
C LEU A 159 1.83 -6.55 9.01
N GLY A 160 1.17 -7.26 9.92
CA GLY A 160 0.81 -8.66 9.74
C GLY A 160 -0.05 -8.92 8.50
N ALA A 161 -0.29 -10.20 8.21
CA ALA A 161 -0.72 -10.79 6.93
C ALA A 161 -1.98 -10.24 6.21
N ASN A 162 -2.52 -9.07 6.54
CA ASN A 162 -3.66 -8.46 5.86
C ASN A 162 -3.72 -6.92 5.78
N THR A 163 -2.80 -6.13 6.36
CA THR A 163 -2.95 -4.65 6.37
C THR A 163 -1.65 -3.83 6.30
N LEU A 164 -1.49 -3.09 5.18
CA LEU A 164 -0.55 -1.97 4.91
C LEU A 164 0.91 -2.34 4.56
N GLY A 165 1.43 -1.72 3.50
CA GLY A 165 2.83 -1.83 3.05
C GLY A 165 3.17 -3.10 2.24
N GLY A 166 2.25 -4.07 2.21
CA GLY A 166 2.26 -5.14 1.22
C GLY A 166 1.26 -4.85 0.11
N ALA A 167 1.53 -5.35 -1.10
CA ALA A 167 0.48 -5.61 -2.06
C ALA A 167 -0.54 -6.61 -1.48
N ALA A 168 -1.76 -6.61 -1.98
CA ALA A 168 -2.83 -7.41 -1.37
C ALA A 168 -2.62 -8.93 -1.49
N GLY A 169 -3.01 -9.68 -0.45
CA GLY A 169 -3.10 -11.13 -0.52
C GLY A 169 -4.21 -11.60 -1.46
N GLY A 170 -4.01 -12.77 -2.07
CA GLY A 170 -4.98 -13.43 -2.94
C GLY A 170 -6.15 -14.05 -2.16
N GLY A 171 -7.27 -14.23 -2.84
CA GLY A 171 -8.45 -14.88 -2.27
C GLY A 171 -8.27 -16.38 -2.06
N GLN A 172 -8.99 -16.93 -1.08
CA GLN A 172 -9.09 -18.38 -0.85
C GLN A 172 -9.90 -19.06 -1.97
N GLY A 173 -9.52 -20.27 -2.36
CA GLY A 173 -10.26 -21.07 -3.35
C GLY A 173 -11.61 -21.57 -2.83
N ARG A 174 -12.50 -22.02 -3.74
CA ARG A 174 -13.77 -22.67 -3.34
C ARG A 174 -13.51 -24.01 -2.64
N THR A 175 -14.33 -24.34 -1.64
CA THR A 175 -14.35 -25.70 -1.06
C THR A 175 -15.44 -26.53 -1.73
N ALA A 176 -15.08 -27.70 -2.27
CA ALA A 176 -16.03 -28.64 -2.86
C ALA A 176 -16.47 -29.70 -1.86
N ARG A 177 -17.73 -30.12 -1.91
CA ARG A 177 -18.31 -31.15 -1.03
C ARG A 177 -19.26 -32.06 -1.80
N THR A 178 -19.17 -33.37 -1.58
CA THR A 178 -20.20 -34.31 -2.03
C THR A 178 -21.24 -34.54 -0.95
N ASP A 179 -22.50 -34.72 -1.36
CA ASP A 179 -23.55 -35.26 -0.49
C ASP A 179 -23.54 -36.81 -0.47
N SER A 180 -24.53 -37.40 0.22
CA SER A 180 -24.77 -38.86 0.26
C SER A 180 -25.07 -39.49 -1.10
N ASN A 181 -25.41 -38.69 -2.13
CA ASN A 181 -25.73 -39.11 -3.49
C ASN A 181 -24.60 -38.78 -4.49
N LYS A 182 -23.44 -38.30 -4.01
CA LYS A 182 -22.30 -37.79 -4.79
C LYS A 182 -22.57 -36.52 -5.61
N ASN A 183 -23.65 -35.79 -5.33
CA ASN A 183 -23.85 -34.47 -5.93
C ASN A 183 -22.78 -33.52 -5.39
N VAL A 184 -22.04 -32.86 -6.30
CA VAL A 184 -20.98 -31.94 -5.92
C VAL A 184 -21.55 -30.53 -5.75
N SER A 185 -21.29 -29.95 -4.58
CA SER A 185 -21.62 -28.56 -4.25
C SER A 185 -20.33 -27.78 -3.94
N TYR A 186 -20.36 -26.47 -4.13
CA TYR A 186 -19.20 -25.60 -3.89
C TYR A 186 -19.58 -24.48 -2.92
N THR A 187 -18.86 -24.40 -1.80
CA THR A 187 -18.87 -23.22 -0.93
C THR A 187 -17.97 -22.14 -1.56
N PRO A 188 -18.43 -20.89 -1.72
CA PRO A 188 -17.60 -19.79 -2.22
C PRO A 188 -16.31 -19.62 -1.40
N GLY A 189 -15.21 -19.35 -2.09
CA GLY A 189 -13.97 -18.87 -1.46
C GLY A 189 -14.01 -17.36 -1.18
N THR A 190 -13.02 -16.85 -0.47
CA THR A 190 -12.92 -15.40 -0.19
C THR A 190 -12.36 -14.64 -1.38
N ALA A 191 -12.70 -13.35 -1.52
CA ALA A 191 -11.99 -12.46 -2.43
C ALA A 191 -10.68 -12.00 -1.77
N GLY A 192 -9.59 -11.91 -2.56
CA GLY A 192 -8.41 -11.17 -2.15
C GLY A 192 -8.71 -9.67 -2.12
N ALA A 193 -7.94 -8.91 -1.33
CA ALA A 193 -8.03 -7.46 -1.38
C ALA A 193 -7.51 -6.93 -2.73
N ALA A 194 -7.90 -5.70 -3.11
CA ALA A 194 -7.27 -5.04 -4.25
C ALA A 194 -5.86 -4.59 -3.85
N SER A 195 -4.87 -4.76 -4.74
CA SER A 195 -3.56 -4.17 -4.50
C SER A 195 -3.65 -2.65 -4.53
N LEU A 196 -2.84 -1.99 -3.71
CA LEU A 196 -2.74 -0.53 -3.69
C LEU A 196 -2.05 0.01 -4.96
N PHE A 197 -1.38 -0.85 -5.73
CA PHE A 197 -0.77 -0.51 -7.02
C PHE A 197 -1.77 -0.60 -8.16
N LYS A 198 -2.34 0.54 -8.53
CA LYS A 198 -2.87 0.74 -9.88
C LYS A 198 -1.68 0.92 -10.83
N SER A 199 -1.76 0.32 -12.01
CA SER A 199 -0.88 0.67 -13.12
C SER A 199 -1.28 2.02 -13.69
N GLY A 200 -0.31 2.87 -14.01
CA GLY A 200 -0.56 4.20 -14.55
C GLY A 200 0.09 5.28 -13.69
N GLY A 201 1.34 5.59 -14.01
CA GLY A 201 1.86 6.94 -13.80
C GLY A 201 1.14 7.97 -14.70
N ALA A 202 1.49 9.25 -14.63
CA ALA A 202 2.67 9.81 -13.97
C ALA A 202 2.46 10.83 -12.81
N TYR A 203 1.60 11.86 -12.77
CA TYR A 203 0.37 12.25 -13.49
C TYR A 203 -0.85 11.37 -13.15
N LEU A 204 -1.97 11.98 -12.74
CA LEU A 204 -3.25 11.29 -12.58
C LEU A 204 -3.92 11.13 -13.96
N SER A 205 -3.66 10.00 -14.63
CA SER A 205 -4.45 9.56 -15.78
C SER A 205 -5.62 8.71 -15.28
N PRO A 206 -6.89 9.13 -15.47
CA PRO A 206 -7.97 8.16 -15.48
C PRO A 206 -7.82 7.24 -16.70
N ASP A 207 -8.34 6.02 -16.56
CA ASP A 207 -8.37 4.93 -17.53
C ASP A 207 -7.05 4.22 -17.91
N PRO A 208 -7.11 2.89 -18.16
CA PRO A 208 -7.98 1.90 -17.53
C PRO A 208 -7.18 0.97 -16.61
N VAL A 209 -7.92 0.17 -15.83
CA VAL A 209 -7.45 -1.13 -15.33
C VAL A 209 -6.75 -1.85 -16.50
N PRO A 210 -5.62 -2.58 -16.29
CA PRO A 210 -5.01 -3.39 -17.34
C PRO A 210 -6.09 -4.13 -18.13
N GLU A 211 -6.08 -3.90 -19.45
CA GLU A 211 -7.14 -4.31 -20.36
C GLU A 211 -7.55 -5.76 -20.08
N ALA A 212 -8.86 -6.04 -20.12
CA ALA A 212 -9.44 -7.35 -19.77
C ALA A 212 -8.96 -8.55 -20.63
N SER A 213 -7.98 -8.30 -21.51
CA SER A 213 -7.33 -9.19 -22.47
C SER A 213 -6.03 -9.84 -21.97
N LYS A 214 -5.40 -9.36 -20.87
CA LYS A 214 -4.13 -9.92 -20.34
C LYS A 214 -4.21 -10.21 -18.84
N PRO A 215 -3.63 -11.33 -18.36
CA PRO A 215 -4.43 -12.29 -17.62
C PRO A 215 -4.66 -11.96 -16.14
N SER A 216 -5.80 -11.33 -15.84
CA SER A 216 -6.50 -11.59 -14.57
C SER A 216 -7.03 -13.02 -14.59
N GLY A 217 -6.34 -13.94 -13.92
CA GLY A 217 -6.53 -15.39 -14.06
C GLY A 217 -7.87 -15.95 -13.57
N GLY A 218 -8.89 -15.93 -14.43
CA GLY A 218 -9.99 -16.90 -14.45
C GLY A 218 -11.18 -16.63 -13.51
N ALA A 219 -12.38 -16.56 -14.10
CA ALA A 219 -13.64 -16.61 -13.36
C ALA A 219 -13.84 -17.99 -12.72
N GLY A 220 -13.30 -18.17 -11.50
CA GLY A 220 -13.22 -19.48 -10.83
C GLY A 220 -13.57 -19.48 -9.34
N GLY A 221 -13.84 -18.32 -8.72
CA GLY A 221 -14.15 -18.16 -7.28
C GLY A 221 -12.94 -18.33 -6.37
N GLY A 222 -12.66 -17.30 -5.58
CA GLY A 222 -11.29 -16.96 -5.18
C GLY A 222 -10.75 -15.89 -6.11
N ALA A 223 -11.23 -14.66 -5.96
CA ALA A 223 -10.75 -13.55 -6.77
C ALA A 223 -9.29 -13.24 -6.38
N ALA A 224 -8.38 -13.26 -7.35
CA ALA A 224 -7.01 -12.81 -7.16
C ALA A 224 -6.98 -11.31 -6.78
N GLY A 225 -5.96 -10.90 -6.02
CA GLY A 225 -5.71 -9.47 -5.87
C GLY A 225 -5.37 -8.86 -7.23
N ARG A 226 -5.91 -7.68 -7.53
CA ARG A 226 -5.63 -6.96 -8.78
C ARG A 226 -4.52 -5.93 -8.57
N GLY A 227 -3.58 -5.84 -9.51
CA GLY A 227 -2.50 -4.85 -9.51
C GLY A 227 -1.12 -5.46 -9.28
N TYR A 228 -0.08 -4.62 -9.29
CA TYR A 228 1.29 -5.07 -9.04
C TYR A 228 1.46 -5.65 -7.63
N GLY A 229 2.37 -6.63 -7.51
CA GLY A 229 2.71 -7.37 -6.31
C GLY A 229 1.60 -8.26 -5.72
N ALA A 230 0.40 -8.30 -6.31
CA ALA A 230 -0.75 -8.94 -5.70
C ALA A 230 -0.62 -10.47 -5.59
N GLY A 231 -1.09 -11.06 -4.50
CA GLY A 231 -1.14 -12.51 -4.33
C GLY A 231 -2.10 -13.19 -5.30
N GLY A 232 -1.68 -14.32 -5.87
CA GLY A 232 -2.53 -15.13 -6.74
C GLY A 232 -3.69 -15.78 -5.97
N GLY A 233 -4.85 -15.93 -6.60
CA GLY A 233 -5.99 -16.64 -6.00
C GLY A 233 -5.69 -18.13 -5.77
N GLY A 234 -6.22 -18.69 -4.68
CA GLY A 234 -6.14 -20.12 -4.40
C GLY A 234 -7.00 -20.98 -5.34
N GLY A 235 -6.55 -22.20 -5.61
CA GLY A 235 -7.27 -23.15 -6.48
C GLY A 235 -8.52 -23.72 -5.81
N SER A 236 -9.55 -24.08 -6.59
CA SER A 236 -10.75 -24.71 -6.02
C SER A 236 -10.47 -26.16 -5.60
N GLY A 237 -11.10 -26.62 -4.51
CA GLY A 237 -11.09 -28.03 -4.16
C GLY A 237 -11.71 -28.88 -5.28
N GLN A 238 -11.09 -30.01 -5.61
CA GLN A 238 -11.51 -30.89 -6.71
C GLN A 238 -12.03 -32.22 -6.18
N ILE A 239 -13.20 -32.62 -6.69
CA ILE A 239 -13.65 -34.02 -6.62
C ILE A 239 -13.29 -34.67 -7.95
N GLN A 240 -12.62 -35.83 -7.92
CA GLN A 240 -12.20 -36.54 -9.15
C GLN A 240 -13.37 -36.73 -10.12
N GLY A 241 -13.16 -36.32 -11.38
CA GLY A 241 -14.19 -36.34 -12.44
C GLY A 241 -14.99 -35.04 -12.60
N THR A 242 -14.76 -34.02 -11.76
CA THR A 242 -15.34 -32.68 -11.96
C THR A 242 -14.45 -31.78 -12.85
N PRO A 243 -15.03 -30.95 -13.74
CA PRO A 243 -14.27 -30.11 -14.68
C PRO A 243 -13.81 -28.77 -14.05
N VAL A 244 -13.61 -28.72 -12.74
CA VAL A 244 -13.21 -27.49 -12.03
C VAL A 244 -11.70 -27.44 -11.87
N ASP A 245 -11.10 -26.30 -12.15
CA ASP A 245 -9.66 -26.07 -12.04
C ASP A 245 -9.22 -25.87 -10.58
N GLY A 246 -8.44 -26.83 -10.08
CA GLY A 246 -7.85 -26.80 -8.74
C GLY A 246 -6.46 -26.17 -8.66
N SER A 247 -5.91 -25.66 -9.76
CA SER A 247 -4.62 -24.96 -9.74
C SER A 247 -4.73 -23.60 -9.04
N GLY A 248 -3.77 -23.35 -8.13
CA GLY A 248 -3.52 -22.00 -7.63
C GLY A 248 -3.06 -21.07 -8.73
N LYS A 249 -3.39 -19.78 -8.62
CA LYS A 249 -3.09 -18.77 -9.64
C LYS A 249 -1.75 -18.10 -9.38
N VAL A 250 -1.13 -17.64 -10.45
CA VAL A 250 0.09 -16.83 -10.41
C VAL A 250 -0.23 -15.47 -9.77
N GLY A 251 0.72 -14.92 -9.01
CA GLY A 251 0.61 -13.56 -8.47
C GLY A 251 0.82 -12.47 -9.54
N GLY A 252 0.57 -11.22 -9.16
CA GLY A 252 0.85 -10.05 -9.98
C GLY A 252 2.37 -9.83 -10.15
N PRO A 253 2.80 -9.22 -11.28
CA PRO A 253 4.19 -8.81 -11.48
C PRO A 253 4.60 -7.75 -10.46
N GLY A 254 5.91 -7.58 -10.25
CA GLY A 254 6.46 -6.48 -9.49
C GLY A 254 6.40 -5.16 -10.23
N TYR A 255 6.61 -4.07 -9.48
CA TYR A 255 6.64 -2.69 -9.95
C TYR A 255 7.95 -2.03 -9.58
N LEU A 256 8.41 -1.13 -10.44
CA LEU A 256 9.51 -0.23 -10.15
C LEU A 256 9.26 1.12 -10.84
N ARG A 257 9.42 2.21 -10.09
CA ARG A 257 9.53 3.56 -10.61
C ARG A 257 10.62 4.32 -9.87
N VAL A 258 11.53 4.90 -10.63
CA VAL A 258 12.67 5.69 -10.14
C VAL A 258 12.53 7.06 -10.79
N THR A 259 12.45 8.11 -9.98
CA THR A 259 12.29 9.49 -10.44
C THR A 259 13.43 10.35 -9.90
N PHE A 260 14.39 10.65 -10.76
CA PHE A 260 15.40 11.67 -10.46
C PHE A 260 14.79 13.07 -10.62
N THR A 261 15.19 14.00 -9.77
CA THR A 261 14.62 15.36 -9.70
C THR A 261 15.70 16.38 -9.35
N ASP A 262 15.58 17.60 -9.88
CA ASP A 262 16.40 18.77 -9.55
C ASP A 262 15.99 19.45 -8.23
N LYS A 263 14.84 19.06 -7.67
CA LYS A 263 14.30 19.59 -6.41
C LYS A 263 14.51 18.61 -5.25
N ARG A 264 14.93 19.12 -4.09
CA ARG A 264 14.93 18.33 -2.86
C ARG A 264 13.53 18.15 -2.31
N HIS A 265 13.26 16.95 -1.82
CA HIS A 265 12.04 16.59 -1.10
C HIS A 265 12.38 15.95 0.25
N TYR A 266 11.42 15.96 1.16
CA TYR A 266 11.43 15.18 2.39
C TYR A 266 10.02 14.69 2.69
N TRP A 267 9.87 13.41 3.02
CA TRP A 267 8.63 12.86 3.55
C TRP A 267 8.91 12.31 4.96
N GLY A 268 8.02 12.63 5.90
CA GLY A 268 8.06 12.16 7.29
C GLY A 268 6.69 11.68 7.74
N ARG A 269 6.67 10.71 8.67
CA ARG A 269 5.43 10.17 9.23
C ARG A 269 5.55 10.00 10.74
N PHE A 270 4.54 10.47 11.47
CA PHE A 270 4.45 10.34 12.92
C PHE A 270 3.29 9.44 13.33
N LEU A 271 3.52 8.65 14.38
CA LEU A 271 2.56 7.77 15.03
C LEU A 271 1.93 8.50 16.24
N ALA A 272 0.88 7.93 16.83
CA ALA A 272 0.20 8.51 17.99
C ALA A 272 1.17 8.87 19.14
N GLY A 273 0.94 10.02 19.76
CA GLY A 273 1.82 10.62 20.76
C GLY A 273 2.36 11.99 20.34
N SER A 274 3.22 12.56 21.18
CA SER A 274 3.91 13.84 20.91
C SER A 274 4.93 13.70 19.78
N TRP A 275 4.98 14.68 18.88
CA TRP A 275 5.95 14.73 17.80
C TRP A 275 6.61 16.12 17.68
N SER A 276 7.80 16.13 17.08
CA SER A 276 8.57 17.32 16.79
C SER A 276 9.36 17.09 15.49
N TRP A 277 9.41 18.11 14.63
CA TRP A 277 10.16 18.08 13.38
C TRP A 277 10.77 19.44 13.08
N THR A 278 12.09 19.50 12.98
CA THR A 278 12.84 20.71 12.60
C THR A 278 13.04 20.73 11.09
N LEU A 279 12.83 21.90 10.48
CA LEU A 279 13.00 22.11 9.05
C LEU A 279 14.43 21.75 8.60
N PRO A 280 14.60 20.87 7.59
CA PRO A 280 15.91 20.59 7.00
C PRO A 280 16.65 21.86 6.55
N SER A 281 17.98 21.86 6.71
CA SER A 281 18.86 22.99 6.42
C SER A 281 18.90 23.42 4.96
N TRP A 282 18.32 22.64 4.03
CA TRP A 282 18.18 22.98 2.62
C TRP A 282 16.91 23.78 2.31
N LEU A 283 15.91 23.82 3.21
CA LEU A 283 14.72 24.66 3.02
C LEU A 283 15.09 26.15 3.10
N ARG A 284 14.50 26.94 2.21
CA ARG A 284 14.70 28.38 2.02
C ARG A 284 13.35 29.11 2.04
N ASN A 285 13.41 30.44 2.14
CA ASN A 285 12.22 31.28 2.05
C ASN A 285 11.50 31.05 0.71
N GLY A 286 10.20 30.77 0.74
CA GLY A 286 9.38 30.41 -0.43
C GLY A 286 9.12 28.91 -0.62
N ASP A 287 9.96 28.03 -0.06
CA ASP A 287 9.76 26.58 -0.11
C ASP A 287 8.49 26.16 0.64
N LYS A 288 8.01 24.93 0.37
CA LYS A 288 6.69 24.47 0.83
C LYS A 288 6.79 23.29 1.78
N ILE A 289 5.87 23.26 2.74
CA ILE A 289 5.66 22.15 3.67
C ILE A 289 4.16 21.83 3.67
N ARG A 290 3.78 20.63 3.24
CA ARG A 290 2.44 20.07 3.39
C ARG A 290 2.37 19.30 4.71
N LEU A 291 1.31 19.52 5.47
CA LEU A 291 0.93 18.67 6.60
C LEU A 291 -0.40 18.00 6.26
N THR A 292 -0.43 16.68 6.28
CA THR A 292 -1.66 15.89 6.12
C THR A 292 -1.87 15.05 7.37
N GLY A 293 -2.97 15.30 8.07
CA GLY A 293 -3.28 14.69 9.35
C GLY A 293 -4.55 13.85 9.30
N LEU A 294 -4.53 12.72 10.01
CA LEU A 294 -5.67 11.86 10.28
C LEU A 294 -5.90 11.79 11.78
N GLY A 295 -7.09 12.16 12.24
CA GLY A 295 -7.51 11.97 13.63
C GLY A 295 -7.66 10.49 14.00
N GLY A 296 -7.66 10.17 15.30
CA GLY A 296 -7.96 8.82 15.77
C GLY A 296 -9.41 8.43 15.49
N GLY A 297 -9.67 7.17 15.14
CA GLY A 297 -11.03 6.65 15.01
C GLY A 297 -11.63 6.31 16.38
N ARG A 298 -12.95 6.14 16.43
CA ARG A 298 -13.69 5.85 17.67
C ARG A 298 -13.67 4.35 17.98
N GLY A 299 -13.69 3.98 19.25
CA GLY A 299 -13.97 2.61 19.66
C GLY A 299 -15.37 2.15 19.23
N GLY A 300 -15.51 0.85 18.99
CA GLY A 300 -16.81 0.22 18.77
C GLY A 300 -17.62 0.19 20.07
N ASP A 301 -18.94 0.15 19.94
CA ASP A 301 -19.85 0.03 21.08
C ASP A 301 -19.92 -1.42 21.59
N LYS A 302 -20.12 -1.59 22.89
CA LYS A 302 -20.34 -2.91 23.51
C LYS A 302 -21.65 -3.52 22.97
N GLY A 303 -21.65 -4.82 22.74
CA GLY A 303 -22.88 -5.57 22.51
C GLY A 303 -23.80 -5.59 23.72
N GLY A 304 -25.10 -5.76 23.47
CA GLY A 304 -26.11 -6.03 24.49
C GLY A 304 -26.31 -7.53 24.72
N SER A 305 -27.20 -7.87 25.65
CA SER A 305 -27.53 -9.27 26.02
C SER A 305 -28.26 -10.07 24.92
N THR A 306 -28.78 -9.38 23.90
CA THR A 306 -29.55 -9.95 22.78
C THR A 306 -29.31 -9.24 21.44
N SER A 307 -28.35 -8.32 21.36
CA SER A 307 -28.08 -7.48 20.17
C SER A 307 -26.60 -7.12 20.06
N GLY A 308 -26.08 -7.00 18.85
CA GLY A 308 -24.74 -6.45 18.64
C GLY A 308 -24.66 -4.94 18.89
N GLY A 309 -23.47 -4.46 19.23
CA GLY A 309 -23.13 -3.04 19.28
C GLY A 309 -22.73 -2.52 17.89
N ALA A 310 -22.78 -1.20 17.70
CA ALA A 310 -22.35 -0.56 16.47
C ALA A 310 -20.83 -0.37 16.42
N GLY A 311 -20.26 -0.32 15.21
CA GLY A 311 -18.88 0.09 15.01
C GLY A 311 -18.68 1.59 15.31
N GLY A 312 -17.43 1.97 15.57
CA GLY A 312 -17.02 3.39 15.63
C GLY A 312 -16.85 3.97 14.24
N ARG A 313 -16.92 5.30 14.12
CA ARG A 313 -16.51 6.01 12.89
C ARG A 313 -14.99 6.19 12.81
N ALA A 314 -14.52 6.39 11.57
CA ALA A 314 -13.17 6.84 11.26
C ALA A 314 -12.96 8.32 11.64
N GLY A 315 -11.74 8.67 12.04
CA GLY A 315 -11.30 10.04 12.23
C GLY A 315 -11.26 10.82 10.91
N ALA A 316 -11.32 12.15 11.00
CA ALA A 316 -11.27 13.02 9.85
C ALA A 316 -9.84 13.23 9.34
N TRP A 317 -9.70 13.31 8.02
CA TRP A 317 -8.53 13.86 7.36
C TRP A 317 -8.58 15.40 7.37
N ASN A 318 -7.43 16.04 7.42
CA ASN A 318 -7.27 17.48 7.16
C ASN A 318 -5.87 17.75 6.58
N ASP A 319 -5.75 18.82 5.80
CA ASP A 319 -4.53 19.20 5.10
C ASP A 319 -4.23 20.69 5.23
N VAL A 320 -2.95 21.05 5.21
CA VAL A 320 -2.51 22.45 5.06
C VAL A 320 -1.20 22.52 4.29
N VAL A 321 -1.04 23.55 3.44
CA VAL A 321 0.23 23.91 2.82
C VAL A 321 0.77 25.17 3.48
N LEU A 322 1.99 25.09 3.97
CA LEU A 322 2.74 26.13 4.64
C LEU A 322 3.88 26.61 3.73
N THR A 323 4.24 27.88 3.86
CA THR A 323 5.35 28.52 3.15
C THR A 323 6.45 28.87 4.14
N VAL A 324 7.64 28.35 3.89
CA VAL A 324 8.84 28.66 4.68
C VAL A 324 9.17 30.15 4.53
N GLY A 325 9.46 30.82 5.63
CA GLY A 325 9.67 32.27 5.72
C GLY A 325 8.39 33.10 5.90
N VAL A 326 7.20 32.49 5.79
CA VAL A 326 5.90 33.16 6.05
C VAL A 326 5.18 32.49 7.22
N ASP A 327 4.80 31.22 7.06
CA ASP A 327 4.02 30.47 8.04
C ASP A 327 4.94 29.78 9.08
N VAL A 328 6.18 29.47 8.68
CA VAL A 328 7.20 28.85 9.52
C VAL A 328 8.56 29.50 9.22
N PRO A 329 9.32 30.00 10.21
CA PRO A 329 10.64 30.58 9.94
C PRO A 329 11.63 29.53 9.40
N VAL A 330 12.61 29.97 8.60
CA VAL A 330 13.70 29.09 8.11
C VAL A 330 14.43 28.46 9.31
N GLY A 331 14.58 27.13 9.29
CA GLY A 331 15.16 26.37 10.40
C GLY A 331 14.25 26.24 11.63
N GLY A 332 12.98 26.63 11.54
CA GLY A 332 11.99 26.46 12.60
C GLY A 332 11.65 25.01 12.92
N THR A 333 10.87 24.80 13.97
CA THR A 333 10.42 23.47 14.41
C THR A 333 8.90 23.42 14.52
N LEU A 334 8.30 22.43 13.87
CA LEU A 334 6.89 22.10 13.98
C LEU A 334 6.72 21.07 15.11
N VAL A 335 5.74 21.29 15.99
CA VAL A 335 5.43 20.36 17.11
C VAL A 335 3.94 20.12 17.23
N GLY A 336 3.57 19.01 17.86
CA GLY A 336 2.17 18.71 18.17
C GLY A 336 1.96 17.31 18.74
N VAL A 337 0.73 16.82 18.62
CA VAL A 337 0.33 15.48 19.06
C VAL A 337 -0.44 14.79 17.95
N VAL A 338 -0.08 13.55 17.61
CA VAL A 338 -0.92 12.66 16.79
C VAL A 338 -1.90 11.94 17.69
N GLY A 339 -3.19 11.96 17.32
CA GLY A 339 -4.27 11.47 18.16
C GLY A 339 -4.25 9.95 18.35
N THR A 340 -4.52 9.48 19.56
CA THR A 340 -4.76 8.06 19.83
C THR A 340 -6.15 7.64 19.36
N GLY A 341 -6.29 6.38 18.99
CA GLY A 341 -7.58 5.76 18.72
C GLY A 341 -8.40 5.61 20.00
N GLY A 342 -9.71 5.73 19.87
CA GLY A 342 -10.63 5.69 20.99
C GLY A 342 -10.65 4.33 21.70
N ALA A 343 -10.76 4.36 23.03
CA ALA A 343 -10.80 3.14 23.84
C ALA A 343 -11.97 2.21 23.46
N ILE A 344 -11.77 0.91 23.72
CA ILE A 344 -12.81 -0.13 23.70
C ILE A 344 -14.10 0.36 24.38
N ASN A 345 -15.25 -0.01 23.83
CA ASN A 345 -16.58 0.38 24.29
C ASN A 345 -16.80 1.90 24.27
N SER A 346 -17.04 2.43 23.06
CA SER A 346 -17.52 3.79 22.81
C SER A 346 -16.54 4.93 23.07
N GLY A 347 -15.25 4.67 23.31
CA GLY A 347 -14.24 5.72 23.52
C GLY A 347 -14.03 6.60 22.29
N ASN A 348 -13.95 7.92 22.49
CA ASN A 348 -13.69 8.90 21.42
C ASN A 348 -12.23 8.83 20.95
N GLY A 349 -12.02 8.99 19.63
CA GLY A 349 -10.69 9.18 19.06
C GLY A 349 -10.12 10.56 19.37
N GLY A 350 -8.80 10.65 19.53
CA GLY A 350 -8.08 11.89 19.77
C GLY A 350 -7.80 12.67 18.48
N ASN A 351 -7.66 13.99 18.59
CA ASN A 351 -7.28 14.85 17.48
C ASN A 351 -5.78 14.70 17.15
N THR A 352 -5.44 14.76 15.87
CA THR A 352 -4.06 14.97 15.40
C THR A 352 -3.84 16.46 15.17
N THR A 353 -2.71 17.00 15.62
CA THR A 353 -2.48 18.46 15.72
C THR A 353 -1.05 18.86 15.36
N CYS A 354 -0.89 20.09 14.86
CA CYS A 354 0.36 20.84 14.91
C CYS A 354 0.09 22.19 15.60
N THR A 355 0.58 22.36 16.82
CA THR A 355 0.29 23.56 17.61
C THR A 355 1.05 24.78 17.11
N THR A 356 2.21 24.60 16.46
CA THR A 356 3.00 25.69 15.84
C THR A 356 2.20 26.51 14.83
N VAL A 357 1.28 25.87 14.09
CA VAL A 357 0.50 26.50 12.99
C VAL A 357 -1.02 26.39 13.17
N GLY A 358 -1.49 25.97 14.36
CA GLY A 358 -2.92 25.83 14.66
C GLY A 358 -3.66 24.74 13.86
N PHE A 359 -2.94 23.80 13.25
CA PHE A 359 -3.52 22.72 12.45
C PHE A 359 -4.16 21.63 13.33
N VAL A 360 -5.36 21.16 12.94
CA VAL A 360 -6.11 20.10 13.64
C VAL A 360 -6.82 19.19 12.63
N ALA A 361 -6.58 17.88 12.71
CA ALA A 361 -7.40 16.82 12.12
C ALA A 361 -8.21 16.14 13.23
N LEU A 362 -9.54 16.08 13.09
CA LEU A 362 -10.46 15.73 14.17
C LEU A 362 -10.53 14.21 14.41
N GLY A 363 -10.46 13.80 15.67
CA GLY A 363 -10.78 12.44 16.08
C GLY A 363 -12.29 12.16 16.06
N ALA A 364 -12.67 10.91 15.85
CA ALA A 364 -14.07 10.51 15.74
C ALA A 364 -14.77 10.40 17.09
N THR A 365 -16.00 10.91 17.16
CA THR A 365 -16.84 10.92 18.38
C THR A 365 -18.16 10.17 18.23
N ALA A 366 -18.58 9.83 17.00
CA ALA A 366 -19.83 9.13 16.73
C ALA A 366 -19.62 7.67 16.30
N SER A 367 -20.64 6.83 16.53
CA SER A 367 -20.72 5.46 16.02
C SER A 367 -21.33 5.40 14.61
N ASN A 368 -21.34 4.20 14.03
CA ASN A 368 -21.93 3.88 12.72
C ASN A 368 -23.46 3.78 12.74
N GLY A 369 -24.11 4.19 13.84
CA GLY A 369 -25.56 4.20 14.00
C GLY A 369 -26.01 3.30 15.15
N GLY A 370 -27.26 2.83 15.09
CA GLY A 370 -27.87 1.96 16.11
C GLY A 370 -27.90 0.47 15.74
N THR A 371 -27.26 0.08 14.62
CA THR A 371 -27.24 -1.30 14.13
C THR A 371 -25.88 -1.96 14.33
N ALA A 372 -25.91 -3.28 14.52
CA ALA A 372 -24.73 -4.11 14.66
C ALA A 372 -23.86 -4.07 13.39
N THR A 373 -22.64 -3.53 13.50
CA THR A 373 -21.78 -3.18 12.35
C THR A 373 -20.29 -3.29 12.66
N GLY A 374 -19.48 -3.41 11.61
CA GLY A 374 -18.04 -3.13 11.69
C GLY A 374 -17.78 -1.63 11.82
N GLY A 375 -16.55 -1.26 12.17
CA GLY A 375 -16.13 0.14 12.18
C GLY A 375 -15.91 0.69 10.76
N ASP A 376 -15.94 2.01 10.62
CA ASP A 376 -15.67 2.67 9.33
C ASP A 376 -14.19 2.57 8.96
N ASN A 377 -13.91 2.35 7.66
CA ASN A 377 -12.59 2.53 7.08
C ASN A 377 -12.24 4.02 7.00
N SER A 378 -11.01 4.43 7.37
CA SER A 378 -10.52 5.78 7.10
C SER A 378 -10.00 5.97 5.67
N GLY A 379 -9.78 4.85 4.96
CA GLY A 379 -9.56 4.82 3.51
C GLY A 379 -8.20 5.37 3.05
N ILE A 380 -8.09 5.61 1.74
CA ILE A 380 -6.98 6.38 1.15
C ILE A 380 -7.46 7.82 1.01
N HIS A 381 -6.62 8.77 1.39
CA HIS A 381 -6.85 10.19 1.22
C HIS A 381 -5.83 10.75 0.22
N SER A 382 -6.32 11.22 -0.92
CA SER A 382 -5.51 11.84 -1.96
C SER A 382 -5.50 13.35 -1.75
N TYR A 383 -4.32 13.93 -1.52
CA TYR A 383 -4.17 15.38 -1.40
C TYR A 383 -3.02 15.87 -2.29
N LEU A 384 -3.38 16.76 -3.24
CA LEU A 384 -2.50 17.18 -4.33
C LEU A 384 -1.96 15.96 -5.09
N ASP A 385 -0.66 15.69 -5.00
CA ASP A 385 0.06 14.68 -5.79
C ASP A 385 0.42 13.42 -4.98
N ASP A 386 0.02 13.38 -3.71
CA ASP A 386 0.33 12.31 -2.76
C ASP A 386 -0.95 11.59 -2.26
N ASP A 387 -0.87 10.26 -2.19
CA ASP A 387 -1.87 9.41 -1.53
C ASP A 387 -1.39 9.05 -0.12
N TYR A 388 -2.24 9.25 0.89
CA TYR A 388 -1.98 8.91 2.29
C TYR A 388 -2.91 7.80 2.75
N ILE A 389 -2.36 6.74 3.38
CA ILE A 389 -3.13 5.55 3.72
C ILE A 389 -3.61 5.56 5.18
N GLY A 390 -4.93 5.43 5.36
CA GLY A 390 -5.61 5.07 6.60
C GLY A 390 -5.89 3.57 6.73
N GLY A 391 -6.45 3.15 7.85
CA GLY A 391 -6.77 1.77 8.15
C GLY A 391 -8.13 1.29 7.64
N LEU A 392 -8.24 -0.04 7.56
CA LEU A 392 -9.53 -0.72 7.56
C LEU A 392 -10.18 -0.64 8.94
N GLY A 393 -11.49 -0.50 8.98
CA GLY A 393 -12.29 -0.55 10.19
C GLY A 393 -12.30 -1.95 10.82
N GLY A 394 -12.49 -1.99 12.13
CA GLY A 394 -12.55 -3.23 12.89
C GLY A 394 -13.75 -4.11 12.51
N LEU A 395 -13.51 -5.41 12.41
CA LEU A 395 -14.56 -6.38 12.04
C LEU A 395 -15.65 -6.46 13.14
N TYR A 396 -16.89 -6.67 12.72
CA TYR A 396 -18.01 -6.90 13.64
C TYR A 396 -17.86 -8.25 14.35
N GLY A 397 -18.08 -8.28 15.67
CA GLY A 397 -17.88 -9.50 16.46
C GLY A 397 -18.97 -10.56 16.31
N GLY A 398 -20.19 -10.23 15.89
CA GLY A 398 -21.34 -11.14 15.97
C GLY A 398 -21.49 -12.17 14.84
N ASP A 399 -20.40 -12.70 14.30
CA ASP A 399 -20.46 -13.83 13.36
C ASP A 399 -20.67 -15.14 14.16
N ILE A 400 -21.74 -15.88 13.86
CA ILE A 400 -22.24 -16.96 14.75
C ILE A 400 -21.29 -18.18 14.86
N ASN A 401 -20.26 -18.22 14.01
CA ASN A 401 -19.24 -19.26 13.96
C ASN A 401 -17.92 -18.86 14.66
N LEU A 402 -17.82 -17.64 15.21
CA LEU A 402 -16.66 -17.23 16.00
C LEU A 402 -16.78 -17.75 17.43
N THR A 403 -15.70 -18.37 17.94
CA THR A 403 -15.59 -18.85 19.32
C THR A 403 -15.56 -17.72 20.36
N ASP A 404 -15.31 -16.48 19.95
CA ASP A 404 -15.46 -15.29 20.80
C ASP A 404 -15.96 -14.08 19.99
N PRO A 405 -17.21 -13.60 20.19
CA PRO A 405 -17.78 -12.55 19.35
C PRO A 405 -17.41 -11.11 19.79
N VAL A 406 -16.12 -10.87 20.06
CA VAL A 406 -15.58 -9.52 20.38
C VAL A 406 -15.37 -8.72 19.10
N GLY A 407 -15.61 -7.41 19.13
CA GLY A 407 -15.36 -6.51 18.01
C GLY A 407 -13.85 -6.37 17.73
N GLY A 408 -13.45 -6.43 16.46
CA GLY A 408 -12.04 -6.26 16.08
C GLY A 408 -11.56 -4.82 16.21
N ASP A 409 -10.27 -4.62 16.46
CA ASP A 409 -9.65 -3.30 16.50
C ASP A 409 -9.55 -2.65 15.10
N GLY A 410 -9.62 -1.32 15.05
CA GLY A 410 -9.41 -0.53 13.84
C GLY A 410 -7.92 -0.31 13.49
N GLY A 411 -7.58 -0.38 12.20
CA GLY A 411 -6.33 0.14 11.67
C GLY A 411 -6.23 1.68 11.72
N PRO A 412 -5.15 2.32 11.22
CA PRO A 412 -4.86 3.74 11.46
C PRO A 412 -6.03 4.72 11.21
N GLY A 413 -6.46 5.43 12.24
CA GLY A 413 -7.59 6.38 12.22
C GLY A 413 -8.96 5.79 11.89
N SER A 414 -9.11 4.47 11.74
CA SER A 414 -10.39 3.82 11.41
C SER A 414 -11.20 3.50 12.68
N GLY A 415 -12.48 3.19 12.52
CA GLY A 415 -13.34 2.82 13.64
C GLY A 415 -13.08 1.40 14.18
N GLY A 416 -13.26 1.20 15.48
CA GLY A 416 -13.30 -0.13 16.09
C GLY A 416 -14.61 -0.86 15.77
N GLY A 417 -14.58 -2.19 15.66
CA GLY A 417 -15.74 -3.01 15.34
C GLY A 417 -16.73 -3.11 16.49
N GLY A 418 -18.03 -3.21 16.20
CA GLY A 418 -19.06 -3.40 17.21
C GLY A 418 -18.95 -4.77 17.89
N GLY A 419 -19.17 -4.81 19.20
CA GLY A 419 -19.18 -6.05 19.97
C GLY A 419 -20.40 -6.92 19.66
N GLY A 420 -20.21 -8.24 19.55
CA GLY A 420 -21.31 -9.18 19.35
C GLY A 420 -22.06 -9.52 20.63
N SER A 421 -22.93 -10.53 20.55
CA SER A 421 -23.77 -10.99 21.65
C SER A 421 -23.78 -12.51 21.71
N ILE A 422 -23.58 -13.08 22.89
CA ILE A 422 -24.04 -14.43 23.21
C ILE A 422 -25.29 -14.31 24.08
N PHE A 423 -26.17 -15.32 24.10
CA PHE A 423 -27.38 -15.27 24.92
C PHE A 423 -27.07 -14.84 26.36
N PHE A 424 -27.64 -13.69 26.76
CA PHE A 424 -27.50 -13.05 28.07
C PHE A 424 -26.13 -12.41 28.40
N SER A 425 -25.19 -12.32 27.44
CA SER A 425 -23.90 -11.63 27.65
C SER A 425 -23.40 -10.91 26.39
N GLY A 426 -23.36 -9.58 26.46
CA GLY A 426 -22.81 -8.72 25.42
C GLY A 426 -21.29 -8.64 25.47
N LYS A 427 -20.63 -8.79 24.31
CA LYS A 427 -19.17 -8.70 24.19
C LYS A 427 -18.69 -7.28 23.94
N ASP A 428 -17.43 -7.04 24.23
CA ASP A 428 -16.79 -5.74 24.03
C ASP A 428 -16.64 -5.41 22.54
N GLY A 429 -16.74 -4.11 22.21
CA GLY A 429 -16.34 -3.59 20.92
C GLY A 429 -14.83 -3.39 20.83
N GLY A 430 -14.30 -3.29 19.62
CA GLY A 430 -12.86 -3.08 19.40
C GLY A 430 -12.40 -1.65 19.71
N LYS A 431 -11.10 -1.48 19.91
CA LYS A 431 -10.44 -0.17 19.98
C LYS A 431 -10.53 0.53 18.61
N GLY A 432 -10.69 1.85 18.63
CA GLY A 432 -10.50 2.69 17.46
C GLY A 432 -9.02 2.78 17.05
N GLY A 433 -8.80 3.10 15.79
CA GLY A 433 -7.49 3.23 15.19
C GLY A 433 -6.72 4.48 15.60
N ASP A 434 -5.44 4.33 15.93
CA ASP A 434 -4.53 5.45 16.18
C ASP A 434 -4.31 6.31 14.92
N GLY A 435 -4.31 7.63 15.09
CA GLY A 435 -4.15 8.59 13.99
C GLY A 435 -2.78 8.55 13.31
N ARG A 436 -2.60 9.46 12.35
CA ARG A 436 -1.35 9.66 11.61
C ARG A 436 -1.12 11.13 11.34
N LEU A 437 0.13 11.54 11.29
CA LEU A 437 0.54 12.78 10.63
C LEU A 437 1.59 12.45 9.58
N PHE A 438 1.45 13.05 8.40
CA PHE A 438 2.41 13.04 7.32
C PHE A 438 2.91 14.47 7.10
N ILE A 439 4.22 14.61 6.86
CA ILE A 439 4.87 15.86 6.48
C ILE A 439 5.51 15.63 5.11
N HIS A 440 5.24 16.50 4.15
CA HIS A 440 5.98 16.57 2.89
C HIS A 440 6.56 17.97 2.71
N ALA A 441 7.89 18.09 2.72
CA ALA A 441 8.57 19.35 2.43
C ALA A 441 9.27 19.26 1.07
N TYR A 442 9.25 20.34 0.29
CA TYR A 442 9.85 20.37 -1.03
C TYR A 442 10.29 21.76 -1.47
N GLN A 443 11.32 21.79 -2.30
CA GLN A 443 11.75 23.00 -3.00
C GLN A 443 10.80 23.31 -4.16
N VAL A 444 10.53 24.60 -4.37
CA VAL A 444 9.71 25.12 -5.49
C VAL A 444 10.58 25.40 -6.70
#